data_AF-B2DCL2-F1
#
_entry.id   AF-B2DCL2-F1
#
_cell.length_a   1.000
_cell.length_b   1.000
_cell.length_c   1.000
_cell.angle_alpha   90.00
_cell.angle_beta   90.00
_cell.angle_gamma   90.00
#
_symmetry.space_group_name_H-M   'P 1'
#
loop_
_entity.id
_entity.type
_entity.pdbx_description
1 polymer ?
#
loop_
_entity_poly.entity_id
_entity_poly.type
_entity_poly.pdbx_seq_one_letter_code
_entity_poly.pdbx_strand_id
1 'polypeptide(L)'
;RIKVLLTSEGLAKEIESRMTRGQSDFTFIIGGSNGLHKDVLNRSDYALSFSKMTFPHQMMRVILIEQVYRAFKIMRGEAYHK
;
A
#
# COMPACT_ATOMS: atom_id res chain seq x y z
N ARG A 1 -1.43 -15.36 5.17
CA ARG A 1 -2.46 -14.44 4.65
C ARG A 1 -2.27 -14.31 3.13
N ILE A 2 -3.37 -14.26 2.37
CA ILE A 2 -3.33 -14.06 0.92
C ILE A 2 -2.94 -12.61 0.65
N LYS A 3 -1.92 -12.38 -0.17
CA LYS A 3 -1.54 -11.03 -0.61
C LYS A 3 -2.52 -10.58 -1.69
N VAL A 4 -2.96 -9.33 -1.62
CA VAL A 4 -3.86 -8.74 -2.61
C VAL A 4 -3.05 -7.84 -3.53
N LEU A 5 -3.20 -8.04 -4.85
CA LEU A 5 -2.66 -7.16 -5.87
C LEU A 5 -3.76 -6.18 -6.28
N LEU A 6 -3.51 -4.89 -6.16
CA LEU A 6 -4.46 -3.82 -6.52
C LEU A 6 -3.93 -3.01 -7.69
N THR A 7 -4.84 -2.40 -8.45
CA THR A 7 -4.49 -1.28 -9.33
C THR A 7 -4.31 0.00 -8.50
N SER A 8 -3.82 1.07 -9.12
CA SER A 8 -3.70 2.39 -8.47
C SER A 8 -5.06 2.89 -7.96
N GLU A 9 -6.11 2.75 -8.77
CA GLU A 9 -7.49 3.11 -8.42
C GLU A 9 -8.04 2.18 -7.32
N GLY A 10 -7.68 0.90 -7.36
CA GLY A 10 -8.03 -0.06 -6.32
C GLY A 10 -7.43 0.30 -4.96
N LEU A 11 -6.16 0.73 -4.94
CA LEU A 11 -5.50 1.21 -3.73
C LEU A 11 -6.15 2.48 -3.20
N ALA A 12 -6.45 3.44 -4.06
CA ALA A 12 -7.16 4.67 -3.70
C ALA A 12 -8.52 4.36 -3.04
N LYS A 13 -9.31 3.48 -3.67
CA LYS A 13 -10.62 3.06 -3.15
C LYS A 13 -10.52 2.32 -1.82
N GLU A 14 -9.52 1.47 -1.63
CA GLU A 14 -9.33 0.75 -0.36
C GLU A 14 -9.00 1.71 0.79
N ILE A 15 -8.13 2.70 0.55
CA ILE A 15 -7.79 3.74 1.53
C ILE A 15 -9.03 4.60 1.84
N GLU A 16 -9.71 5.12 0.82
CA GLU A 16 -10.91 5.96 0.97
C GLU A 16 -12.02 5.24 1.75
N SER A 17 -12.25 3.95 1.45
CA SER A 17 -13.22 3.12 2.13
C SER A 17 -12.92 2.95 3.62
N ARG A 18 -11.64 2.84 3.99
CA ARG A 18 -11.20 2.76 5.39
C ARG A 18 -11.34 4.10 6.11
N MET A 19 -10.99 5.19 5.43
CA MET A 19 -11.19 6.56 5.93
C MET A 19 -12.66 6.83 6.24
N THR A 20 -13.57 6.43 5.33
CA THR A 20 -15.02 6.58 5.51
C THR A 20 -15.55 5.76 6.69
N ARG A 21 -14.88 4.64 7.03
CA ARG A 21 -15.17 3.81 8.21
C ARG A 21 -14.55 4.36 9.50
N GLY A 22 -13.94 5.54 9.47
CA GLY A 22 -13.35 6.22 10.63
C GLY A 22 -11.88 5.89 10.90
N GLN A 23 -11.20 5.15 10.02
CA GLN A 23 -9.76 4.89 10.16
C GLN A 23 -8.96 6.09 9.63
N SER A 24 -8.27 6.80 10.52
CA SER A 24 -7.47 7.99 10.17
C SER A 24 -5.95 7.78 10.29
N ASP A 25 -5.52 6.68 10.89
CA ASP A 25 -4.11 6.33 11.05
C ASP A 25 -3.77 5.08 10.22
N PHE A 26 -2.81 5.23 9.32
CA PHE A 26 -2.37 4.18 8.40
C PHE A 26 -0.86 3.99 8.52
N THR A 27 -0.45 2.79 8.94
CA THR A 27 0.96 2.41 9.01
C THR A 27 1.28 1.36 7.95
N PHE A 28 2.19 1.69 7.02
CA PHE A 28 2.73 0.74 6.05
C PHE A 28 4.03 0.14 6.57
N ILE A 29 4.17 -1.19 6.44
CA ILE A 29 5.34 -1.92 6.92
C ILE A 29 6.06 -2.55 5.72
N ILE A 30 7.34 -2.19 5.54
CA ILE A 30 8.23 -2.81 4.54
C ILE A 30 9.29 -3.61 5.29
N GLY A 31 9.39 -4.90 4.99
CA GLY A 31 10.42 -5.77 5.57
C GLY A 31 11.83 -5.49 5.03
N GLY A 32 12.83 -5.99 5.75
CA GLY A 32 14.22 -5.97 5.30
C GLY A 32 14.51 -7.03 4.24
N SER A 33 15.79 -7.33 4.01
CA SER A 33 16.24 -8.37 3.07
C SER A 33 15.61 -9.74 3.32
N ASN A 34 15.40 -10.10 4.59
CA ASN A 34 14.82 -11.39 5.00
C ASN A 34 13.28 -11.35 5.16
N GLY A 35 12.63 -10.25 4.78
CA GLY A 35 11.17 -10.09 4.91
C GLY A 35 10.72 -9.66 6.31
N LEU A 36 9.52 -10.09 6.70
CA LEU A 36 8.86 -9.75 7.97
C LEU A 36 8.70 -10.98 8.86
N HIS A 37 8.87 -10.79 10.17
CA HIS A 37 8.60 -11.84 11.16
C HIS A 37 7.11 -12.24 11.14
N LYS A 38 6.82 -13.49 11.49
CA LYS A 38 5.45 -14.05 11.48
C LYS A 38 4.48 -13.23 12.32
N ASP A 39 4.93 -12.71 13.46
CA ASP A 39 4.07 -11.91 14.35
C ASP A 39 3.62 -10.59 13.71
N VAL A 40 4.48 -9.96 12.93
CA VAL A 40 4.13 -8.74 12.17
C VAL A 40 3.11 -9.07 11.08
N LEU A 41 3.30 -10.19 10.38
CA LEU A 41 2.34 -10.66 9.37
C LEU A 41 0.97 -10.99 9.98
N ASN A 42 0.96 -11.59 11.17
CA ASN A 42 -0.26 -11.93 11.89
C ASN A 42 -0.99 -10.69 12.43
N ARG A 43 -0.25 -9.67 12.91
CA ARG A 43 -0.81 -8.40 13.37
C ARG A 43 -1.31 -7.50 12.25
N SER A 44 -0.76 -7.63 11.05
CA SER A 44 -1.13 -6.78 9.90
C SER A 44 -2.62 -6.88 9.58
N ASP A 45 -3.28 -5.75 9.39
CA ASP A 45 -4.70 -5.73 9.02
C ASP A 45 -4.92 -6.03 7.54
N TYR A 46 -3.92 -5.74 6.69
CA TYR A 46 -3.98 -5.91 5.25
C TYR A 46 -2.62 -6.29 4.65
N ALA A 47 -2.61 -7.26 3.73
CA ALA A 47 -1.39 -7.72 3.05
C ALA A 47 -1.40 -7.28 1.57
N LEU A 48 -0.79 -6.14 1.28
CA LEU A 48 -0.70 -5.55 -0.06
C LEU A 48 0.52 -6.08 -0.83
N SER A 49 0.33 -6.44 -2.11
CA SER A 49 1.41 -6.76 -3.05
C SER A 49 1.50 -5.69 -4.13
N PHE A 50 2.72 -5.28 -4.50
CA PHE A 50 2.96 -4.36 -5.60
C PHE A 50 3.31 -5.07 -6.92
N SER A 51 3.79 -6.31 -6.84
CA SER A 51 4.16 -7.12 -8.00
C SER A 51 4.27 -8.59 -7.62
N LYS A 52 4.43 -9.46 -8.63
CA LYS A 52 4.97 -10.82 -8.48
C LYS A 52 6.51 -10.83 -8.39
N MET A 53 7.16 -9.75 -8.84
CA MET A 53 8.61 -9.58 -8.78
C MET A 53 9.07 -9.11 -7.39
N THR A 54 10.33 -9.39 -7.07
CA THR A 54 10.98 -8.90 -5.85
C THR A 54 11.66 -7.57 -6.11
N PHE A 55 11.33 -6.55 -5.33
CA PHE A 55 12.00 -5.25 -5.36
C PHE A 55 12.95 -5.11 -4.17
N PRO A 56 14.13 -4.47 -4.33
CA PRO A 56 14.95 -4.06 -3.21
C PRO A 56 14.15 -3.19 -2.23
N HIS A 57 14.28 -3.42 -0.93
CA HIS A 57 13.46 -2.74 0.08
C HIS A 57 13.58 -1.20 0.04
N GLN A 58 14.76 -0.67 -0.32
CA GLN A 58 14.95 0.78 -0.49
C GLN A 58 14.13 1.33 -1.67
N MET A 59 14.13 0.62 -2.81
CA MET A 59 13.32 0.99 -3.97
C MET A 59 11.83 0.86 -3.67
N MET A 60 11.42 -0.19 -2.96
CA MET A 60 10.03 -0.38 -2.55
C MET A 60 9.52 0.78 -1.69
N ARG A 61 10.38 1.42 -0.88
CA ARG A 61 10.00 2.62 -0.12
C ARG A 61 9.62 3.79 -1.02
N VAL A 62 10.38 4.00 -2.10
CA VAL A 62 10.12 5.05 -3.10
C VAL A 62 8.85 4.74 -3.90
N ILE A 63 8.67 3.50 -4.32
CA ILE A 63 7.47 3.07 -5.04
C ILE A 63 6.22 3.23 -4.15
N LEU A 64 6.30 2.84 -2.88
CA LEU A 64 5.19 2.98 -1.95
C LEU A 64 4.77 4.44 -1.76
N ILE A 65 5.70 5.35 -1.51
CA ILE A 65 5.34 6.76 -1.28
C ILE A 65 4.75 7.41 -2.53
N GLU A 66 5.24 7.05 -3.72
CA GLU A 66 4.66 7.49 -4.99
C GLU A 66 3.23 6.96 -5.17
N GLN A 67 2.98 5.69 -4.87
CA GLN A 67 1.63 5.11 -4.98
C GLN A 67 0.66 5.67 -3.94
N VAL A 68 1.12 6.01 -2.74
CA VAL A 68 0.30 6.74 -1.75
C VAL A 68 -0.03 8.13 -2.30
N TYR A 69 0.95 8.88 -2.79
CA TYR A 69 0.70 10.18 -3.41
C TYR A 69 -0.32 10.09 -4.55
N ARG A 70 -0.14 9.14 -5.47
CA ARG A 70 -1.05 8.87 -6.57
C ARG A 70 -2.46 8.53 -6.08
N ALA A 71 -2.59 7.67 -5.07
CA ALA A 71 -3.88 7.32 -4.49
C ALA A 71 -4.63 8.56 -3.99
N PHE A 72 -3.95 9.49 -3.31
CA PHE A 72 -4.55 10.74 -2.87
C PHE A 72 -4.92 11.68 -4.02
N LYS A 73 -4.12 11.73 -5.08
CA LYS A 73 -4.45 12.51 -6.29
C LYS A 73 -5.72 11.96 -6.97
N ILE A 74 -5.84 10.64 -7.06
CA ILE A 74 -7.05 9.96 -7.55
C ILE A 74 -8.26 10.27 -6.68
N MET A 75 -8.15 10.13 -5.35
CA MET A 75 -9.26 10.41 -4.41
C MET A 75 -9.77 11.85 -4.51
N ARG A 76 -8.89 12.81 -4.82
CA ARG A 76 -9.25 14.23 -5.00
C ARG A 76 -9.76 14.57 -6.41
N GLY A 77 -9.79 13.61 -7.33
CA GLY A 77 -10.12 13.86 -8.73
C GLY A 77 -9.12 14.79 -9.44
N GLU A 78 -7.92 14.94 -8.88
CA GLU A 78 -6.87 15.77 -9.47
C GLU A 78 -6.22 15.03 -10.63
N ALA A 79 -5.93 15.74 -11.72
CA ALA A 79 -5.17 15.16 -12.82
C ALA A 79 -3.83 14.64 -12.29
N TYR A 80 -3.62 13.34 -12.43
CA TYR A 80 -2.35 12.67 -12.24
C TYR A 80 -1.93 12.13 -13.61
N HIS A 81 -0.69 12.38 -14.00
CA HIS A 81 -0.16 12.13 -15.35
C HIS A 81 -0.70 10.83 -15.98
N LYS A 82 -1.32 10.99 -17.15
CA LYS A 82 -1.50 9.93 -18.15
C LYS A 82 -0.21 9.78 -18.93
#